data_AF-A0A966J137-F1
#
_entry.id   AF-A0A966J137-F1
#
_cell.length_a   1.000
_cell.length_b   1.000
_cell.length_c   1.000
_cell.angle_alpha   90.00
_cell.angle_beta   90.00
_cell.angle_gamma   90.00
#
_symmetry.space_group_name_H-M   'P 1'
#
loop_
_entity.id
_entity.type
_entity.pdbx_description
1 polymer ?
#
loop_
_entity_poly.entity_id
_entity_poly.type
_entity_poly.pdbx_seq_one_letter_code
_entity_poly.pdbx_strand_id
1 'polypeptide(L)'
;NILSIIGVEGVFLGDEFISVNKNDETNWEDIKHIVISLINDFYSDGKEFVIDKQIDEETKDLLEIEEKIIKILDQKIRPAVARDGGDIKFKEFKDGIVKVQLQGSCSGCPSSTMTLKQGVQNLLCHYLPEVKEVVAV
;
A
#
# COMPACT_ATOMS: atom_id res chain seq x y z
N ASN A 1 8.68 0.62 -20.17
CA ASN A 1 8.93 -0.06 -18.88
C ASN A 1 9.36 1.00 -17.87
N ILE A 2 8.50 1.35 -16.90
CA ILE A 2 8.75 2.44 -15.94
C ILE A 2 9.95 2.11 -15.02
N LEU A 3 10.13 0.84 -14.65
CA LEU A 3 11.24 0.39 -13.80
C LEU A 3 12.63 0.53 -14.46
N SER A 4 12.68 0.80 -15.77
CA SER A 4 13.93 1.03 -16.49
C SER A 4 14.40 2.49 -16.44
N ILE A 5 13.62 3.40 -15.85
CA ILE A 5 14.00 4.80 -15.71
C ILE A 5 15.03 4.92 -14.58
N ILE A 6 16.16 5.56 -14.86
CA ILE A 6 17.20 5.81 -13.85
C ILE A 6 16.60 6.62 -12.70
N GLY A 7 16.81 6.15 -11.47
CA GLY A 7 16.32 6.81 -10.27
C GLY A 7 14.95 6.32 -9.80
N VAL A 8 14.22 5.53 -10.59
CA VAL A 8 13.00 4.84 -10.13
C VAL A 8 13.38 3.60 -9.33
N GLU A 9 12.87 3.50 -8.11
CA GLU A 9 13.13 2.39 -7.19
C GLU A 9 11.96 1.40 -7.12
N GLY A 10 10.75 1.86 -7.41
CA GLY A 10 9.57 1.01 -7.33
C GLY A 10 8.37 1.59 -8.05
N VAL A 11 7.48 0.69 -8.46
CA VAL A 11 6.17 1.02 -9.01
C VAL A 11 5.14 0.19 -8.25
N PHE A 12 4.11 0.86 -7.74
CA PHE A 12 2.96 0.22 -7.12
C PHE A 12 1.73 0.51 -7.97
N LEU A 13 0.98 -0.55 -8.30
CA LEU A 13 -0.26 -0.47 -9.04
C LEU A 13 -1.41 -0.60 -8.05
N GLY A 14 -2.13 0.50 -7.83
CA GLY A 14 -3.41 0.49 -7.14
C GLY A 14 -4.55 0.32 -8.15
N ASP A 15 -5.77 0.10 -7.64
CA ASP A 15 -6.96 -0.10 -8.48
C ASP A 15 -7.25 1.10 -9.40
N GLU A 16 -7.01 2.33 -8.91
CA GLU A 16 -7.30 3.58 -9.62
C GLU A 16 -6.07 4.51 -9.75
N PHE A 17 -4.88 4.04 -9.39
CA PHE A 17 -3.67 4.86 -9.42
C PHE A 17 -2.40 4.04 -9.64
N ILE A 18 -1.35 4.74 -10.08
CA ILE A 18 0.01 4.22 -10.14
C ILE A 18 0.88 5.11 -9.26
N SER A 19 1.57 4.51 -8.31
CA SER A 19 2.60 5.20 -7.52
C SER A 19 3.97 4.82 -8.01
N VAL A 20 4.83 5.81 -8.19
CA VAL A 20 6.22 5.63 -8.59
C VAL A 20 7.09 6.17 -7.47
N ASN A 21 7.98 5.34 -6.95
CA ASN A 21 8.96 5.72 -5.95
C ASN A 21 10.29 5.99 -6.66
N LYS A 22 10.97 7.07 -6.25
CA LYS A 22 12.30 7.43 -6.74
C LYS A 22 13.26 7.54 -5.57
N ASN A 23 14.55 7.40 -5.85
CA ASN A 23 15.58 7.68 -4.86
C ASN A 23 15.63 9.18 -4.51
N ASP A 24 16.36 9.50 -3.44
CA ASP A 24 16.48 10.87 -2.93
C ASP A 24 17.26 11.80 -3.88
N GLU A 25 18.17 11.25 -4.69
CA GLU A 25 19.06 12.00 -5.58
C GLU A 25 18.37 12.48 -6.87
N THR A 26 17.29 11.80 -7.30
CA THR A 26 16.61 12.08 -8.57
C THR A 26 15.57 13.20 -8.41
N ASN A 27 15.47 14.15 -9.34
CA ASN A 27 14.39 15.13 -9.34
C ASN A 27 13.15 14.62 -10.10
N TRP A 28 11.96 14.94 -9.60
CA TRP A 28 10.71 14.62 -10.28
C TRP A 28 10.60 15.29 -11.66
N GLU A 29 11.16 16.47 -11.84
CA GLU A 29 11.16 17.18 -13.12
C GLU A 29 11.86 16.39 -14.23
N ASP A 30 12.87 15.59 -13.89
CA ASP A 30 13.65 14.79 -14.84
C ASP A 30 12.90 13.53 -15.31
N ILE A 31 12.09 12.94 -14.44
CA ILE A 31 11.49 11.61 -14.69
C ILE A 31 9.98 11.66 -14.98
N LYS A 32 9.25 12.68 -14.49
CA LYS A 32 7.78 12.74 -14.57
C LYS A 32 7.26 12.64 -16.01
N HIS A 33 7.88 13.36 -16.93
CA HIS A 33 7.47 13.37 -18.33
C HIS A 33 7.70 12.01 -19.00
N ILE A 34 8.79 11.32 -18.65
CA ILE A 34 9.11 9.98 -19.17
C ILE A 34 8.09 8.97 -18.65
N VAL A 35 7.76 9.01 -17.35
CA VAL A 35 6.74 8.16 -16.74
C VAL A 35 5.39 8.33 -17.45
N ILE A 36 4.93 9.57 -17.63
CA ILE A 36 3.65 9.87 -18.29
C ILE A 36 3.65 9.37 -19.74
N SER A 37 4.74 9.58 -20.49
CA SER A 37 4.86 9.08 -21.87
C SER A 37 4.69 7.57 -21.92
N LEU A 38 5.41 6.82 -21.08
CA LEU A 38 5.34 5.36 -21.06
C LEU A 38 3.93 4.83 -20.73
N ILE A 39 3.20 5.51 -19.84
CA ILE A 39 1.82 5.16 -19.50
C ILE A 39 0.91 5.43 -20.70
N ASN A 40 1.03 6.59 -21.34
CA ASN A 40 0.22 6.95 -22.51
C ASN A 40 0.49 6.01 -23.70
N ASP A 41 1.76 5.68 -23.95
CA ASP A 41 2.16 4.76 -25.02
C ASP A 41 1.57 3.36 -24.77
N PHE A 42 1.57 2.88 -23.52
CA PHE A 42 0.95 1.61 -23.16
C PHE A 42 -0.53 1.55 -23.53
N TYR A 43 -1.30 2.58 -23.16
CA TYR A 43 -2.74 2.64 -23.47
C TYR A 43 -3.03 2.91 -24.95
N SER A 44 -2.18 3.69 -25.63
CA SER A 44 -2.35 4.01 -27.06
C SER A 44 -2.17 2.77 -27.94
N ASP A 45 -1.37 1.80 -27.50
CA ASP A 45 -1.19 0.51 -28.16
C ASP A 45 -2.40 -0.44 -28.01
N GLY A 46 -3.48 0.00 -27.34
CA GLY A 46 -4.67 -0.82 -27.08
C GLY A 46 -4.43 -1.93 -26.05
N LYS A 47 -3.35 -1.83 -25.26
CA LYS A 47 -3.07 -2.79 -24.19
C LYS A 47 -3.99 -2.53 -23.01
N GLU A 48 -4.67 -3.57 -22.56
CA GLU A 48 -5.38 -3.57 -21.29
C GLU A 48 -4.42 -3.98 -20.18
N PHE A 49 -4.51 -3.33 -19.03
CA PHE A 49 -3.81 -3.78 -17.84
C PHE A 49 -4.64 -4.89 -17.19
N VAL A 50 -3.98 -5.98 -16.81
CA VAL A 50 -4.57 -7.01 -15.97
C VAL A 50 -3.97 -6.81 -14.58
N ILE A 51 -4.71 -6.19 -13.66
CA ILE A 51 -4.44 -6.37 -12.24
C ILE A 51 -4.99 -7.76 -11.92
N ASP A 52 -4.09 -8.73 -11.82
CA ASP A 52 -4.48 -10.05 -11.35
C ASP A 52 -4.93 -9.92 -9.89
N LYS A 53 -6.25 -9.91 -9.67
CA LYS A 53 -6.85 -9.93 -8.33
C LYS A 53 -6.50 -11.21 -7.56
N GLN A 54 -5.84 -12.20 -8.19
CA GLN A 54 -5.55 -13.52 -7.64
C GLN A 54 -4.13 -13.67 -7.08
N ILE A 55 -3.50 -12.62 -6.56
CA ILE A 55 -2.41 -12.83 -5.59
C ILE A 55 -3.06 -13.13 -4.24
N ASP A 56 -3.52 -14.38 -4.12
CA ASP A 56 -3.94 -15.13 -2.94
C ASP A 56 -4.32 -14.27 -1.72
N GLU A 57 -5.61 -13.97 -1.58
CA GLU A 57 -6.23 -14.33 -0.30
C GLU A 57 -6.14 -15.85 -0.21
N GLU A 58 -5.03 -16.36 0.35
CA GLU A 58 -5.07 -17.68 0.96
C GLU A 58 -6.34 -17.66 1.80
N THR A 59 -7.30 -18.54 1.52
CA THR A 59 -8.41 -18.85 2.42
C THR A 59 -7.79 -19.41 3.69
N LYS A 60 -7.23 -18.53 4.51
CA LYS A 60 -6.93 -18.78 5.91
C LYS A 60 -8.28 -18.86 6.59
N ASP A 61 -8.46 -19.86 7.43
CA ASP A 61 -9.50 -19.82 8.45
C ASP A 61 -9.18 -18.64 9.37
N LEU A 62 -9.69 -17.47 8.98
CA LEU A 62 -9.52 -16.24 9.74
C LEU A 62 -10.30 -16.36 11.04
N LEU A 63 -9.69 -15.92 12.14
CA LEU A 63 -10.43 -15.73 13.37
C LEU A 63 -11.42 -14.58 13.22
N GLU A 64 -12.53 -14.61 13.97
CA GLU A 64 -13.54 -13.54 13.94
C GLU A 64 -12.93 -12.15 14.22
N ILE A 65 -11.89 -12.10 15.04
CA ILE A 65 -11.14 -10.85 15.31
C ILE A 65 -10.32 -10.39 14.11
N GLU A 66 -9.74 -11.30 13.33
CA GLU A 66 -8.97 -10.97 12.12
C GLU A 66 -9.89 -10.40 11.06
N GLU A 67 -11.09 -10.98 10.87
CA GLU A 67 -12.11 -10.41 9.98
C GLU A 67 -12.52 -9.00 10.39
N LYS A 68 -12.67 -8.74 11.70
CA LYS A 68 -12.97 -7.40 12.23
C LYS A 68 -11.81 -6.43 11.96
N ILE A 69 -10.57 -6.85 12.15
CA ILE A 69 -9.37 -6.05 11.84
C ILE A 69 -9.37 -5.69 10.36
N ILE A 70 -9.49 -6.68 9.47
CA ILE A 70 -9.51 -6.49 8.01
C ILE A 70 -10.61 -5.51 7.63
N LYS A 71 -11.83 -5.70 8.14
CA LYS A 71 -12.96 -4.81 7.86
C LYS A 71 -12.69 -3.37 8.30
N ILE A 72 -12.06 -3.14 9.45
CA ILE A 72 -11.70 -1.80 9.91
C ILE A 72 -10.63 -1.19 9.00
N LEU A 73 -9.59 -1.96 8.64
CA LEU A 73 -8.55 -1.53 7.72
C LEU A 73 -9.18 -1.09 6.39
N ASP A 74 -10.01 -1.93 5.79
CA ASP A 74 -10.61 -1.70 4.47
C ASP A 74 -11.58 -0.52 4.47
N GLN A 75 -12.40 -0.36 5.51
CA GLN A 75 -13.44 0.65 5.54
C GLN A 75 -12.97 2.02 6.04
N LYS A 76 -11.93 2.07 6.88
CA LYS A 76 -11.52 3.31 7.56
C LYS A 76 -10.11 3.78 7.23
N ILE A 77 -9.18 2.86 6.92
CA ILE A 77 -7.75 3.20 6.76
C ILE A 77 -7.36 3.18 5.29
N ARG A 78 -7.63 2.07 4.58
CA ARG A 78 -7.25 1.89 3.18
C ARG A 78 -7.72 3.04 2.27
N PRO A 79 -8.92 3.64 2.42
CA PRO A 79 -9.33 4.77 1.61
C PRO A 79 -8.48 6.02 1.80
N ALA A 80 -7.93 6.24 2.99
CA ALA A 80 -7.02 7.35 3.24
C ALA A 80 -5.63 7.07 2.67
N VAL A 81 -5.13 5.85 2.88
CA VAL A 81 -3.81 5.42 2.38
C VAL A 81 -3.77 5.40 0.85
N ALA A 82 -4.84 4.96 0.19
CA ALA A 82 -4.96 4.96 -1.27
C ALA A 82 -4.92 6.37 -1.87
N ARG A 83 -5.53 7.36 -1.20
CA ARG A 83 -5.45 8.77 -1.65
C ARG A 83 -4.03 9.32 -1.62
N ASP A 84 -3.19 8.81 -0.73
CA ASP A 84 -1.78 9.17 -0.63
C ASP A 84 -0.87 8.29 -1.53
N GLY A 85 -1.47 7.43 -2.36
CA GLY A 85 -0.75 6.54 -3.28
C GLY A 85 -0.14 5.31 -2.61
N GLY A 86 -0.68 4.87 -1.48
CA GLY A 86 -0.24 3.65 -0.80
C GLY A 86 -1.33 2.58 -0.71
N ASP A 87 -0.98 1.46 -0.08
CA ASP A 87 -1.94 0.46 0.40
C ASP A 87 -1.48 -0.11 1.75
N ILE A 88 -2.42 -0.73 2.47
CA ILE A 88 -2.20 -1.43 3.73
C ILE A 88 -2.91 -2.78 3.70
N LYS A 89 -2.13 -3.85 3.92
CA LYS A 89 -2.62 -5.23 3.96
C LYS A 89 -2.44 -5.83 5.34
N PHE A 90 -3.48 -6.51 5.83
CA PHE A 90 -3.35 -7.36 7.01
C PHE A 90 -2.42 -8.55 6.71
N LYS A 91 -1.63 -8.97 7.70
CA LYS A 91 -0.73 -10.13 7.57
C LYS A 91 -0.96 -11.20 8.63
N GLU A 92 -1.11 -10.80 9.89
CA GLU A 92 -1.23 -11.71 11.01
C GLU A 92 -1.80 -10.97 12.23
N PHE A 93 -2.60 -11.66 13.05
CA PHE A 93 -2.90 -11.24 14.41
C PHE A 93 -2.48 -12.33 15.40
N LYS A 94 -1.60 -11.97 16.34
CA LYS A 94 -1.12 -12.91 17.35
C LYS A 94 -0.75 -12.20 18.64
N ASP A 95 -1.19 -12.75 19.78
CA ASP A 95 -0.87 -12.26 21.13
C ASP A 95 -1.20 -10.76 21.35
N GLY A 96 -2.22 -10.24 20.64
CA GLY A 96 -2.62 -8.83 20.68
C GLY A 96 -1.83 -7.93 19.72
N ILE A 97 -0.94 -8.48 18.89
CA ILE A 97 -0.12 -7.75 17.92
C ILE A 97 -0.70 -7.96 16.52
N VAL A 98 -1.03 -6.86 15.85
CA VAL A 98 -1.46 -6.86 14.44
C VAL A 98 -0.25 -6.55 13.56
N LYS A 99 0.09 -7.46 12.65
CA LYS A 99 1.08 -7.21 11.60
C LYS A 99 0.37 -6.72 10.35
N VAL A 100 0.87 -5.60 9.81
CA VAL A 100 0.39 -5.03 8.55
C VAL A 100 1.56 -4.85 7.60
N GLN A 101 1.31 -5.00 6.30
CA GLN A 101 2.25 -4.64 5.26
C GLN A 101 1.81 -3.33 4.64
N LEU A 102 2.72 -2.35 4.62
CA LEU A 102 2.53 -1.08 3.90
C LEU A 102 3.08 -1.21 2.48
N GLN A 103 2.40 -0.61 1.52
CA GLN A 103 2.79 -0.64 0.10
C GLN A 103 2.69 0.76 -0.53
N GLY A 104 3.31 0.92 -1.71
CA GLY A 104 3.29 2.17 -2.48
C GLY A 104 4.06 3.31 -1.82
N SER A 105 3.48 4.51 -1.81
CA SER A 105 4.09 5.70 -1.20
C SER A 105 4.35 5.52 0.31
N CYS A 106 3.58 4.65 0.97
CA CYS A 106 3.63 4.47 2.41
C CYS A 106 4.76 3.55 2.91
N SER A 107 5.44 2.81 2.02
CA SER A 107 6.56 1.93 2.40
C SER A 107 7.94 2.58 2.27
N GLY A 108 8.04 3.72 1.58
CA GLY A 108 9.33 4.33 1.21
C GLY A 108 9.83 5.43 2.15
N CYS A 109 8.99 5.96 3.04
CA CYS A 109 9.37 7.07 3.92
C CYS A 109 9.25 6.69 5.42
N PRO A 110 10.34 6.74 6.20
CA PRO A 110 10.31 6.38 7.62
C PRO A 110 9.33 7.23 8.45
N SER A 111 9.22 8.53 8.14
CA SER A 111 8.31 9.43 8.87
C SER A 111 6.85 9.10 8.62
N SER A 112 6.46 8.90 7.35
CA SER A 112 5.09 8.50 6.99
C SER A 112 4.72 7.12 7.53
N THR A 113 5.67 6.18 7.55
CA THR A 113 5.49 4.85 8.15
C THR A 113 5.16 4.95 9.63
N MET A 114 5.88 5.80 10.37
CA MET A 114 5.66 5.98 11.81
C MET A 114 4.29 6.60 12.11
N THR A 115 3.92 7.69 11.41
CA THR A 115 2.64 8.36 11.60
C THR A 115 1.46 7.45 11.24
N LEU A 116 1.55 6.74 10.11
CA LEU A 116 0.50 5.81 9.70
C LEU A 116 0.37 4.66 10.70
N LYS A 117 1.48 4.03 11.13
CA LYS A 117 1.46 3.00 12.19
C LYS A 117 0.71 3.48 13.42
N GLN A 118 1.04 4.68 13.92
CA GLN A 118 0.40 5.21 15.13
C GLN A 118 -1.10 5.45 14.93
N GLY A 119 -1.49 6.02 13.78
CA GLY A 119 -2.90 6.23 13.44
C GLY A 119 -3.70 4.92 13.36
N VAL A 120 -3.13 3.90 12.70
CA VAL A 120 -3.73 2.57 12.60
C VAL A 120 -3.86 1.92 13.96
N GLN A 121 -2.81 1.97 14.78
CA GLN A 121 -2.83 1.42 16.14
C GLN A 121 -3.92 2.06 17.00
N ASN A 122 -3.96 3.40 17.05
CA ASN A 122 -4.96 4.11 17.85
C ASN A 122 -6.39 3.74 17.42
N LEU A 123 -6.63 3.60 16.11
CA LEU A 123 -7.93 3.23 15.58
C LEU A 123 -8.28 1.78 15.96
N LEU A 124 -7.38 0.82 15.72
CA LEU A 124 -7.66 -0.58 16.02
C LEU A 124 -7.86 -0.82 17.52
N CYS A 125 -7.00 -0.25 18.38
CA CYS A 125 -7.18 -0.35 19.84
C CYS A 125 -8.49 0.29 20.33
N HIS A 126 -9.01 1.30 19.64
CA HIS A 126 -10.30 1.92 19.99
C HIS A 126 -11.49 0.99 19.69
N TYR A 127 -11.47 0.30 18.56
CA TYR A 127 -12.57 -0.58 18.14
C TYR A 127 -12.44 -2.02 18.64
N LEU A 128 -11.21 -2.48 18.93
CA LEU A 128 -10.86 -3.85 19.30
C LEU A 128 -9.93 -3.85 20.51
N PRO A 129 -10.45 -3.95 21.75
CA PRO A 129 -9.67 -3.93 22.99
C PRO A 129 -8.58 -5.01 23.08
N GLU A 130 -8.71 -6.09 22.32
CA GLU A 130 -7.75 -7.19 22.23
C GLU A 130 -6.47 -6.81 21.46
N VAL A 131 -6.53 -5.77 20.62
CA VAL A 131 -5.38 -5.21 19.91
C VAL A 131 -4.59 -4.31 20.85
N LYS A 132 -3.32 -4.62 21.03
CA LYS A 132 -2.37 -3.91 21.90
C LYS A 132 -1.33 -3.13 21.11
N GLU A 133 -0.90 -3.67 19.97
CA GLU A 133 0.15 -3.09 19.15
C GLU A 133 -0.08 -3.35 17.66
N VAL A 134 0.37 -2.42 16.81
CA VAL A 134 0.48 -2.62 15.36
C VAL A 134 1.95 -2.52 14.94
N VAL A 135 2.41 -3.46 14.13
CA VAL A 135 3.75 -3.43 13.53
C VAL A 135 3.67 -3.50 12.01
N ALA A 136 4.47 -2.67 11.35
CA ALA A 136 4.66 -2.74 9.90
C ALA A 136 5.75 -3.77 9.58
N VAL A 137 5.50 -4.65 8.62
CA VAL A 137 6.43 -5.68 8.11
C VAL A 137 6.69 -5.56 6.62
#